data_AF-A0A7V9M698-F1
#
_entry.id   AF-A0A7V9M698-F1
#
_cell.length_a   1.000
_cell.length_b   1.000
_cell.length_c   1.000
_cell.angle_alpha   90.00
_cell.angle_beta   90.00
_cell.angle_gamma   90.00
#
_symmetry.space_group_name_H-M   'P 1'
#
loop_
_entity.id
_entity.type
_entity.pdbx_description
1 polymer ?
#
loop_
_entity_poly.entity_id
_entity_poly.type
_entity_poly.pdbx_seq_one_letter_code
_entity_poly.pdbx_strand_id
1 'polypeptide(L)' 'MSLLVVGSIAFDAVRTPFGERERMLGGSAVHFSLAASFFSDVRVVGPVG' A
#
# COMPACT_ATOMS: atom_id res chain seq x y z
N MET A 1 -20.57 4.29 2.46
CA MET A 1 -20.31 4.45 1.01
C MET A 1 -18.97 3.81 0.72
N SER A 2 -18.86 2.98 -0.32
CA SER A 2 -17.60 2.28 -0.63
C SER A 2 -16.65 3.16 -1.43
N LEU A 3 -15.35 3.11 -1.13
CA LEU A 3 -14.28 3.81 -1.84
C LEU A 3 -13.44 2.84 -2.66
N LEU A 4 -13.48 2.94 -3.99
CA LEU A 4 -12.64 2.16 -4.88
C LEU A 4 -11.26 2.84 -5.03
N VAL A 5 -10.19 2.09 -4.81
CA VAL A 5 -8.80 2.58 -4.90
C VAL A 5 -8.04 1.75 -5.92
N VAL A 6 -7.40 2.45 -6.87
CA VAL A 6 -6.56 1.86 -7.93
C VAL A 6 -5.16 2.43 -7.81
N GLY A 7 -4.15 1.57 -7.85
CA GLY A 7 -2.75 1.98 -7.75
C GLY A 7 -1.81 0.81 -7.62
N SER A 8 -0.54 1.08 -7.28
CA SER A 8 0.47 0.05 -7.17
C SER A 8 0.33 -0.76 -5.88
N ILE A 9 0.58 -2.06 -6.00
CA ILE A 9 0.77 -3.00 -4.90
C ILE A 9 2.15 -3.62 -5.16
N ALA A 10 3.08 -3.45 -4.23
CA ALA A 10 4.48 -3.79 -4.46
C ALA A 10 5.19 -4.26 -3.18
N PHE A 11 6.38 -4.84 -3.36
CA PHE A 11 7.37 -4.95 -2.30
C PHE A 11 8.46 -3.89 -2.51
N ASP A 12 8.68 -3.09 -1.48
CA ASP A 12 9.67 -2.02 -1.50
C ASP A 12 10.92 -2.44 -0.69
N ALA A 13 12.09 -2.07 -1.22
CA ALA A 13 13.35 -2.16 -0.51
C ALA A 13 13.72 -0.77 0.03
N VAL A 14 13.78 -0.64 1.35
CA VAL A 14 14.03 0.63 2.04
C VAL A 14 15.30 0.54 2.87
N ARG A 15 16.20 1.50 2.68
CA ARG A 15 17.44 1.65 3.45
C ARG A 15 17.46 2.99 4.16
N THR A 16 17.85 2.96 5.43
CA THR A 16 18.06 4.13 6.28
C THR A 16 19.46 4.07 6.89
N PRO A 17 19.97 5.15 7.50
CA PRO A 17 21.25 5.12 8.22
C PRO A 17 21.31 4.08 9.36
N PHE A 18 20.16 3.60 9.84
CA PHE A 18 20.05 2.72 11.01
C PHE A 18 19.67 1.27 10.66
N GLY A 19 19.47 0.96 9.38
CA GLY A 19 19.12 -0.38 8.93
C GLY A 19 18.38 -0.42 7.61
N GLU A 20 18.05 -1.64 7.17
CA GLU A 20 17.42 -1.90 5.88
C GLU A 20 16.36 -3.01 5.94
N ARG A 21 15.42 -2.95 4.99
CA ARG A 21 14.35 -3.92 4.78
C ARG A 21 14.12 -4.08 3.28
N GLU A 22 14.33 -5.28 2.75
CA GLU A 22 14.26 -5.52 1.29
C GLU A 22 12.88 -5.92 0.77
N ARG A 23 11.98 -6.42 1.63
CA ARG A 23 10.67 -6.96 1.23
C ARG A 23 9.54 -6.38 2.08
N MET A 24 9.50 -5.06 2.20
CA MET A 24 8.43 -4.36 2.89
C MET A 24 7.21 -4.27 1.97
N LEU A 25 6.01 -4.60 2.46
CA LEU A 25 4.79 -4.35 1.68
C LEU A 25 4.64 -2.84 1.48
N GLY A 26 4.49 -2.43 0.22
CA GLY A 26 4.42 -1.04 -0.17
C GLY A 26 3.47 -0.82 -1.34
N GLY A 27 3.73 0.24 -2.10
CA GLY A 27 2.83 0.70 -3.16
C GLY A 27 1.79 1.71 -2.70
N SER A 28 1.33 2.54 -3.64
CA SER A 28 0.46 3.68 -3.37
C SER A 28 -0.95 3.25 -2.98
N ALA A 29 -1.48 2.21 -3.63
CA ALA A 29 -2.80 1.68 -3.30
C ALA A 29 -2.83 1.11 -1.89
N VAL A 30 -1.75 0.45 -1.44
CA VAL A 30 -1.66 -0.11 -0.10
C VAL A 30 -1.68 0.99 0.95
N HIS A 31 -0.77 1.96 0.87
CA HIS A 31 -0.67 3.03 1.86
C HIS A 31 -1.95 3.88 1.94
N PHE A 32 -2.51 4.27 0.78
CA PHE A 32 -3.74 5.04 0.74
C PHE A 32 -4.91 4.25 1.32
N SER A 33 -5.08 2.99 0.90
CA SER A 33 -6.21 2.16 1.35
C SER A 33 -6.15 1.89 2.84
N LEU A 34 -4.95 1.66 3.39
CA LEU A 34 -4.77 1.45 4.83
C LEU A 34 -5.22 2.68 5.61
N ALA A 35 -4.79 3.88 5.20
CA ALA A 35 -5.20 5.13 5.84
C ALA A 35 -6.70 5.42 5.67
N ALA A 36 -7.25 5.20 4.47
CA ALA A 36 -8.66 5.48 4.17
C ALA A 36 -9.62 4.50 4.87
N SER A 37 -9.16 3.28 5.21
CA SER A 37 -9.97 2.25 5.87
C SER A 37 -10.50 2.67 7.26
N PHE A 38 -9.87 3.67 7.90
CA PHE A 38 -10.35 4.25 9.15
C PHE A 38 -11.61 5.11 8.98
N PHE A 39 -11.96 5.48 7.74
CA PHE A 39 -13.03 6.45 7.45
C PHE A 39 -14.07 5.92 6.45
N SER A 40 -13.75 4.87 5.70
CA SER A 40 -14.61 4.34 4.65
C SER A 40 -14.36 2.85 4.40
N ASP A 41 -15.34 2.20 3.78
CA ASP A 41 -15.21 0.82 3.30
C ASP A 41 -14.43 0.81 1.99
N VAL A 42 -13.15 0.41 2.04
CA VAL A 42 -12.22 0.52 0.90
C VAL A 42 -12.19 -0.77 0.10
N ARG A 43 -12.25 -0.65 -1.24
CA ARG A 43 -12.07 -1.76 -2.19
C ARG A 43 -10.86 -1.49 -3.06
N VAL A 44 -9.87 -2.39 -3.01
CA VAL A 44 -8.58 -2.20 -3.70
C VAL A 44 -8.55 -3.01 -5.00
N VAL A 45 -8.06 -2.40 -6.08
CA VAL A 45 -7.79 -3.06 -7.36
C VAL A 45 -6.41 -2.69 -7.86
N GLY A 46 -5.59 -3.69 -8.16
CA GLY A 46 -4.27 -3.51 -8.74
C GLY A 46 -3.67 -4.85 -9.15
N PRO A 47 -2.74 -4.86 -10.13
CA PRO A 47 -2.02 -6.07 -10.50
C PRO A 47 -1.04 -6.49 -9.39
N VAL A 48 -0.87 -7.80 -9.20
CA VAL A 48 0.13 -8.40 -8.30
C VAL A 48 0.84 -9.55 -9.03
N GLY A 49 2.08 -9.85 -8.62
CA GLY A 49 2.92 -10.91 -9.17
C GLY A 49 4.00 -11.35 -8.18
#